data_AF-A0A7C2H174-F1
#
_entry.id   AF-A0A7C2H174-F1
#
_cell.length_a   1.000
_cell.length_b   1.000
_cell.length_c   1.000
_cell.angle_alpha   90.00
_cell.angle_beta   90.00
_cell.angle_gamma   90.00
#
_symmetry.space_group_name_H-M   'P 1'
#
loop_
_entity.id
_entity.type
_entity.pdbx_description
1 polymer ?
#
loop_
_entity_poly.entity_id
_entity_poly.type
_entity_poly.pdbx_seq_one_letter_code
_entity_poly.pdbx_strand_id
1 'polypeptide(L)'
;MISVQLMTGDMNVGADGTVTYVDGRRVYAFGHRFLGAGETEMPFARAEVLTLLPSLNTSFKISNPQEWLGAMTLDSSVAVSGELGRRPRMLPLTIRVSGAPPASRRWSYHMEMVNDRLLTPILLQMAVFSALEATERTAGLSTVFLRGQMRLASGDPLPLSNVYAAELGTPTLVAAAVAAPVAAVLQSGFDTLKLAALDIELEVSNDKRQLQLDGVWSSRRTVRPGEAVEITALFLGESGVELTRSVRYQVPVGAPAGPLYFTVTDGATANLADFRQFLLTPPRSAEQLRGFLTRLHPGDRAYVRVWRATPTLQVQGENLPLLPPSMAGALLQSASQQANSLIASLRMDPAPYLFTGSKTIQVEVKE
;
A
#
# COMPACT_ATOMS: atom_id res chain seq x y z
N MET A 1 -14.31 4.86 35.65
CA MET A 1 -14.60 4.89 34.19
C MET A 1 -13.87 3.73 33.53
N ILE A 2 -14.20 3.43 32.28
CA ILE A 2 -13.40 2.51 31.47
C ILE A 2 -12.83 3.23 30.25
N SER A 3 -11.74 2.70 29.73
CA SER A 3 -11.17 3.07 28.45
C SER A 3 -11.28 1.90 27.50
N VAL A 4 -12.00 2.05 26.39
CA VAL A 4 -12.02 1.07 25.30
C VAL A 4 -10.83 1.39 24.39
N GLN A 5 -9.88 0.46 24.32
CA GLN A 5 -8.58 0.65 23.69
C GLN A 5 -8.60 0.09 22.26
N LEU A 6 -8.31 0.93 21.28
CA LEU A 6 -8.19 0.58 19.87
C LEU A 6 -6.75 0.27 19.47
N MET A 7 -5.79 0.97 20.07
CA MET A 7 -4.35 0.73 19.93
C MET A 7 -3.68 0.95 21.28
N THR A 8 -2.71 0.11 21.62
CA THR A 8 -1.92 0.18 22.85
C THR A 8 -0.43 -0.02 22.55
N GLY A 9 0.45 0.43 23.45
CA GLY A 9 1.90 0.28 23.35
C GLY A 9 2.57 1.65 23.33
N ASP A 10 3.50 1.87 22.40
CA ASP A 10 4.15 3.18 22.24
C ASP A 10 3.20 4.28 21.72
N MET A 11 2.03 3.90 21.20
CA MET A 11 0.91 4.79 20.88
C MET A 11 -0.37 4.23 21.47
N ASN A 12 -1.12 5.06 22.20
CA ASN A 12 -2.41 4.70 22.76
C ASN A 12 -3.52 5.45 22.04
N VAL A 13 -4.50 4.71 21.51
CA VAL A 13 -5.72 5.23 20.91
C VAL A 13 -6.89 4.53 21.56
N GLY A 14 -7.81 5.30 22.13
CA GLY A 14 -8.98 4.72 22.80
C GLY A 14 -10.05 5.76 23.06
N ALA A 15 -11.17 5.30 23.58
CA ALA A 15 -12.27 6.15 24.02
C ALA A 15 -12.64 5.83 25.46
N ASP A 16 -12.78 6.89 26.24
CA ASP A 16 -13.13 6.78 27.65
C ASP A 16 -14.63 7.00 27.85
N GLY A 17 -15.22 6.19 28.72
CA GLY A 17 -16.64 6.30 29.02
C GLY A 17 -17.02 5.78 30.40
N THR A 18 -18.29 5.99 30.73
CA THR A 18 -18.89 5.51 31.95
C THR A 18 -19.28 4.06 31.82
N VAL A 19 -19.21 3.32 32.93
CA VAL A 19 -19.85 2.02 33.06
C VAL A 19 -21.27 2.29 33.54
N THR A 20 -22.24 1.83 32.76
CA THR A 20 -23.67 1.98 33.05
C THR A 20 -24.13 0.92 34.04
N TYR A 21 -23.74 -0.34 33.81
CA TYR A 21 -24.17 -1.46 34.64
C TYR A 21 -23.17 -2.64 34.55
N VAL A 22 -23.03 -3.38 35.64
CA VAL A 22 -22.22 -4.60 35.70
C VAL A 22 -23.10 -5.72 36.28
N ASP A 23 -23.21 -6.82 35.54
CA ASP A 23 -23.97 -8.02 35.91
C ASP A 23 -23.05 -9.25 35.87
N GLY A 24 -22.52 -9.62 37.03
CA GLY A 24 -21.50 -10.67 37.13
C GLY A 24 -20.27 -10.33 36.29
N ARG A 25 -20.05 -11.09 35.20
CA ARG A 25 -18.96 -10.84 34.24
C ARG A 25 -19.34 -9.88 33.11
N ARG A 26 -20.62 -9.59 32.91
CA ARG A 26 -21.09 -8.72 31.82
C ARG A 26 -20.97 -7.26 32.24
N VAL A 27 -20.49 -6.42 31.33
CA VAL A 27 -20.34 -4.98 31.52
C VAL A 27 -21.08 -4.27 30.41
N TYR A 28 -21.80 -3.22 30.77
CA TYR A 28 -22.49 -2.31 29.84
C TYR A 28 -21.96 -0.91 30.08
N ALA A 29 -21.57 -0.23 29.02
CA ALA A 29 -20.88 1.05 29.06
C ALA A 29 -21.43 2.04 28.03
N PHE A 30 -21.04 3.30 28.21
CA PHE A 30 -21.28 4.48 27.37
C PHE A 30 -22.75 4.95 27.35
N GLY A 31 -23.72 4.04 27.34
CA GLY A 31 -25.13 4.39 27.16
C GLY A 31 -25.45 4.93 25.76
N HIS A 32 -24.55 4.70 24.80
CA HIS A 32 -24.69 4.98 23.38
C HIS A 32 -23.67 4.13 22.60
N ARG A 33 -23.75 4.12 21.27
CA ARG A 33 -22.71 3.52 20.40
C ARG A 33 -21.37 4.21 20.55
N PHE A 34 -20.28 3.48 20.49
CA PHE A 34 -18.95 4.06 20.34
C PHE A 34 -18.68 4.37 18.86
N LEU A 35 -18.48 3.32 18.06
CA LEU A 35 -18.23 3.37 16.63
C LEU A 35 -19.42 2.83 15.83
N GLY A 36 -20.36 2.15 16.49
CA GLY A 36 -21.41 1.38 15.84
C GLY A 36 -20.85 0.16 15.10
N ALA A 37 -19.79 -0.44 15.62
CA ALA A 37 -19.07 -1.54 14.95
C ALA A 37 -19.86 -2.86 14.90
N GLY A 38 -20.93 -3.01 15.69
CA GLY A 38 -21.64 -4.28 15.81
C GLY A 38 -20.85 -5.28 16.66
N GLU A 39 -20.77 -6.54 16.22
CA GLU A 39 -19.91 -7.53 16.87
C GLU A 39 -18.45 -7.14 16.74
N THR A 40 -17.72 -7.15 17.86
CA THR A 40 -16.36 -6.63 17.93
C THR A 40 -15.57 -7.34 19.01
N GLU A 41 -14.28 -7.06 19.10
CA GLU A 41 -13.43 -7.55 20.19
C GLU A 41 -12.39 -6.48 20.55
N MET A 42 -12.83 -5.48 21.30
CA MET A 42 -11.98 -4.34 21.71
C MET A 42 -11.57 -4.48 23.18
N PRO A 43 -10.28 -4.42 23.55
CA PRO A 43 -9.89 -4.39 24.96
C PRO A 43 -10.50 -3.20 25.67
N PHE A 44 -10.78 -3.38 26.96
CA PHE A 44 -11.02 -2.24 27.83
C PHE A 44 -10.25 -2.36 29.14
N ALA A 45 -9.82 -1.20 29.63
CA ALA A 45 -9.08 -1.03 30.86
C ALA A 45 -9.86 -0.16 31.85
N ARG A 46 -9.50 -0.23 33.13
CA ARG A 46 -9.90 0.82 34.09
C ARG A 46 -9.30 2.15 33.62
N ALA A 47 -10.09 3.22 33.63
CA ALA A 47 -9.61 4.56 33.28
C ALA A 47 -9.59 5.47 34.51
N GLU A 48 -8.45 6.13 34.72
CA GLU A 48 -8.26 7.17 35.71
C GLU A 48 -8.29 8.54 35.04
N VAL A 49 -9.16 9.44 35.51
CA VAL A 49 -9.25 10.80 35.00
C VAL A 49 -8.18 11.64 35.68
N LEU A 50 -7.22 12.14 34.91
CA LEU A 50 -6.13 12.98 35.41
C LEU A 50 -6.57 14.42 35.58
N THR A 51 -7.28 14.96 34.59
CA THR A 51 -7.79 16.33 34.61
C THR A 51 -8.94 16.52 33.62
N LEU A 52 -9.58 17.69 33.70
CA LEU A 52 -10.55 18.16 32.73
C LEU A 52 -9.89 19.21 31.86
N LEU A 53 -10.02 19.10 30.53
CA LEU A 53 -9.67 20.19 29.62
C LEU A 53 -10.94 20.99 29.32
N PRO A 54 -11.08 22.21 29.88
CA PRO A 54 -12.21 23.06 29.57
C PRO A 54 -12.09 23.56 28.12
N SER A 55 -13.19 23.47 27.37
CA SER A 55 -13.28 23.97 26.01
C SER A 55 -14.66 24.55 25.76
N LEU A 56 -14.70 25.69 25.05
CA LEU A 56 -15.94 26.36 24.67
C LEU A 56 -16.76 25.54 23.67
N ASN A 57 -16.11 24.69 22.88
CA ASN A 57 -16.80 23.80 21.94
C ASN A 57 -17.34 22.56 22.68
N THR A 58 -16.46 21.83 23.35
CA THR A 58 -16.82 20.65 24.15
C THR A 58 -15.72 20.35 25.16
N SER A 59 -16.02 20.46 26.45
CA SER A 59 -15.07 20.07 27.51
C SER A 59 -14.90 18.55 27.54
N PHE A 60 -13.68 18.06 27.74
CA PHE A 60 -13.40 16.62 27.77
C PHE A 60 -12.42 16.26 28.89
N LYS A 61 -12.38 14.96 29.22
CA LYS A 61 -11.49 14.39 30.23
C LYS A 61 -10.18 13.98 29.58
N ILE A 62 -9.08 14.27 30.25
CA ILE A 62 -7.79 13.64 29.96
C ILE A 62 -7.65 12.49 30.94
N SER A 63 -7.64 11.26 30.44
CA SER A 63 -7.57 10.05 31.24
C SER A 63 -6.36 9.22 30.85
N ASN A 64 -5.95 8.36 31.78
CA ASN A 64 -4.96 7.32 31.52
C ASN A 64 -5.61 5.94 31.70
N PRO A 65 -5.47 5.02 30.72
CA PRO A 65 -5.79 3.62 30.93
C PRO A 65 -4.84 2.99 31.95
N GLN A 66 -5.39 2.16 32.80
CA GLN A 66 -4.68 1.41 33.84
C GLN A 66 -4.68 -0.08 33.45
N GLU A 67 -5.07 -0.97 34.36
CA GLU A 67 -5.10 -2.40 34.11
C GLU A 67 -6.24 -2.82 33.15
N TRP A 68 -5.94 -3.77 32.26
CA TRP A 68 -6.94 -4.40 31.39
C TRP A 68 -7.93 -5.21 32.22
N LEU A 69 -9.22 -4.98 31.96
CA LEU A 69 -10.30 -5.63 32.70
C LEU A 69 -11.06 -6.65 31.85
N GLY A 70 -11.06 -6.53 30.52
CA GLY A 70 -11.77 -7.45 29.65
C GLY A 70 -11.83 -7.00 28.19
N ALA A 71 -12.84 -7.48 27.47
CA ALA A 71 -13.12 -7.07 26.08
C ALA A 71 -14.58 -6.64 25.90
N MET A 72 -14.79 -5.54 25.18
CA MET A 72 -16.08 -5.15 24.60
C MET A 72 -16.35 -6.04 23.40
N THR A 73 -17.53 -6.68 23.39
CA THR A 73 -17.92 -7.71 22.42
C THR A 73 -19.02 -7.26 21.47
N LEU A 74 -19.74 -6.18 21.83
CA LEU A 74 -20.81 -5.62 21.03
C LEU A 74 -20.84 -4.10 21.18
N ASP A 75 -20.86 -3.40 20.06
CA ASP A 75 -21.06 -1.95 19.98
C ASP A 75 -22.37 -1.67 19.22
N SER A 76 -23.44 -1.49 19.99
CA SER A 76 -24.81 -1.30 19.48
C SER A 76 -25.22 0.17 19.54
N SER A 77 -26.33 0.53 18.90
CA SER A 77 -26.85 1.91 18.88
C SER A 77 -27.08 2.51 20.28
N VAL A 78 -27.39 1.68 21.28
CA VAL A 78 -27.83 2.11 22.62
C VAL A 78 -26.81 1.86 23.73
N ALA A 79 -25.82 1.00 23.50
CA ALA A 79 -24.76 0.70 24.47
C ALA A 79 -23.62 -0.08 23.84
N VAL A 80 -22.46 -0.02 24.50
CA VAL A 80 -21.35 -0.96 24.29
C VAL A 80 -21.40 -1.99 25.41
N SER A 81 -21.34 -3.28 25.09
CA SER A 81 -21.31 -4.36 26.07
C SER A 81 -20.12 -5.28 25.89
N GLY A 82 -19.71 -5.94 26.97
CA GLY A 82 -18.54 -6.80 26.99
C GLY A 82 -18.46 -7.69 28.22
N GLU A 83 -17.31 -8.34 28.36
CA GLU A 83 -17.07 -9.34 29.39
C GLU A 83 -15.76 -9.08 30.13
N LEU A 84 -15.83 -9.04 31.46
CA LEU A 84 -14.67 -9.02 32.36
C LEU A 84 -13.86 -10.31 32.23
N GLY A 85 -12.54 -10.17 32.24
CA GLY A 85 -11.56 -11.25 32.15
C GLY A 85 -11.42 -11.87 30.76
N ARG A 86 -12.16 -11.41 29.75
CA ARG A 86 -11.98 -11.83 28.36
C ARG A 86 -10.73 -11.16 27.78
N ARG A 87 -9.84 -11.94 27.16
CA ARG A 87 -8.65 -11.41 26.47
C ARG A 87 -8.95 -11.24 24.98
N PRO A 88 -8.95 -10.01 24.44
CA PRO A 88 -9.15 -9.78 23.02
C PRO A 88 -7.91 -10.19 22.23
N ARG A 89 -8.10 -10.60 20.98
CA ARG A 89 -6.98 -10.81 20.04
C ARG A 89 -6.60 -9.49 19.39
N MET A 90 -5.42 -8.99 19.73
CA MET A 90 -4.85 -7.79 19.10
C MET A 90 -3.92 -8.18 17.95
N LEU A 91 -3.79 -7.28 16.97
CA LEU A 91 -2.85 -7.38 15.87
C LEU A 91 -1.55 -6.63 16.24
N PRO A 92 -0.42 -7.34 16.37
CA PRO A 92 0.87 -6.71 16.64
C PRO A 92 1.35 -5.88 15.44
N LEU A 93 1.91 -4.70 15.74
CA LEU A 93 2.49 -3.77 14.80
C LEU A 93 3.88 -3.36 15.30
N THR A 94 4.89 -3.51 14.46
CA THR A 94 6.21 -2.94 14.70
C THR A 94 6.54 -1.93 13.60
N ILE A 95 6.88 -0.71 13.99
CA ILE A 95 7.34 0.35 13.08
C ILE A 95 8.78 0.70 13.46
N ARG A 96 9.71 0.55 12.51
CA ARG A 96 11.09 1.00 12.67
C ARG A 96 11.30 2.20 11.78
N VAL A 97 11.75 3.31 12.35
CA VAL A 97 12.11 4.51 11.61
C VAL A 97 13.60 4.74 11.74
N SER A 98 14.26 5.05 10.63
CA SER A 98 15.68 5.35 10.61
C SER A 98 15.97 6.58 9.76
N GLY A 99 16.79 7.48 10.28
CA GLY A 99 17.32 8.59 9.50
C GLY A 99 18.46 8.12 8.59
N ALA A 100 18.48 8.58 7.35
CA ALA A 100 19.60 8.39 6.44
C ALA A 100 20.88 9.04 7.01
N PRO A 101 22.07 8.52 6.68
CA PRO A 101 23.35 9.07 7.14
C PRO A 101 23.45 10.59 6.89
N PRO A 102 24.12 11.37 7.78
CA PRO A 102 24.99 10.93 8.88
C PRO A 102 24.31 10.80 10.24
N ALA A 103 23.03 11.18 10.37
CA ALA A 103 22.35 11.20 11.67
C ALA A 103 22.04 9.80 12.21
N SER A 104 21.86 8.80 11.32
CA SER A 104 21.72 7.34 11.56
C SER A 104 20.95 6.92 12.82
N ARG A 105 20.05 7.77 13.31
CA ARG A 105 19.24 7.51 14.50
C ARG A 105 18.15 6.53 14.10
N ARG A 106 17.90 5.57 14.99
CA ARG A 106 16.90 4.53 14.81
C ARG A 106 15.90 4.61 15.95
N TRP A 107 14.64 4.51 15.60
CA TRP A 107 13.51 4.42 16.52
C TRP A 107 12.75 3.14 16.21
N SER A 108 12.29 2.46 17.25
CA SER A 108 11.46 1.26 17.14
C SER A 108 10.23 1.50 17.99
N TYR A 109 9.07 1.36 17.37
CA TYR A 109 7.77 1.49 17.99
C TYR A 109 7.06 0.13 17.96
N HIS A 110 6.55 -0.29 19.10
CA HIS A 110 5.82 -1.52 19.29
C HIS A 110 4.41 -1.20 19.77
N MET A 111 3.44 -1.63 18.98
CA MET A 111 2.02 -1.41 19.25
C MET A 111 1.24 -2.70 19.04
N GLU A 112 0.06 -2.75 19.65
CA GLU A 112 -0.96 -3.74 19.40
C GLU A 112 -2.26 -2.99 19.09
N MET A 113 -2.95 -3.36 18.01
CA MET A 113 -4.21 -2.71 17.63
C MET A 113 -5.34 -3.70 17.41
N VAL A 114 -6.58 -3.25 17.52
CA VAL A 114 -7.75 -4.09 17.24
C VAL A 114 -7.66 -4.64 15.82
N ASN A 115 -7.95 -5.93 15.66
CA ASN A 115 -7.96 -6.62 14.38
C ASN A 115 -9.37 -6.55 13.77
N ASP A 116 -9.66 -5.43 13.12
CA ASP A 116 -10.97 -5.11 12.56
C ASP A 116 -10.85 -4.57 11.14
N ARG A 117 -11.79 -4.97 10.28
CA ARG A 117 -11.78 -4.67 8.84
C ARG A 117 -11.75 -3.17 8.53
N LEU A 118 -12.38 -2.35 9.37
CA LEU A 118 -12.47 -0.91 9.18
C LEU A 118 -11.39 -0.17 9.98
N LEU A 119 -11.16 -0.59 11.24
CA LEU A 119 -10.30 0.17 12.15
C LEU A 119 -8.82 -0.10 11.91
N THR A 120 -8.41 -1.34 11.62
CA THR A 120 -6.98 -1.67 11.48
C THR A 120 -6.26 -0.81 10.43
N PRO A 121 -6.79 -0.58 9.21
CA PRO A 121 -6.11 0.30 8.24
C PRO A 121 -6.00 1.76 8.71
N ILE A 122 -7.03 2.29 9.37
CA ILE A 122 -7.05 3.67 9.89
C ILE A 122 -6.02 3.82 11.01
N LEU A 123 -6.01 2.87 11.95
CA LEU A 123 -5.07 2.82 13.06
C LEU A 123 -3.63 2.69 12.57
N LEU A 124 -3.38 1.84 11.57
CA LEU A 124 -2.08 1.73 10.93
C LEU A 124 -1.64 3.05 10.28
N GLN A 125 -2.54 3.70 9.54
CA GLN A 125 -2.26 5.01 8.94
C GLN A 125 -1.89 6.04 10.02
N MET A 126 -2.65 6.11 11.11
CA MET A 126 -2.34 7.00 12.23
C MET A 126 -0.98 6.70 12.85
N ALA A 127 -0.68 5.43 13.14
CA ALA A 127 0.58 5.01 13.73
C ALA A 127 1.80 5.32 12.83
N VAL A 128 1.71 5.04 11.53
CA VAL A 128 2.79 5.36 10.58
C VAL A 128 2.98 6.87 10.46
N PHE A 129 1.89 7.64 10.39
CA PHE A 129 1.95 9.09 10.36
C PHE A 129 2.62 9.64 11.63
N SER A 130 2.15 9.23 12.82
CA SER A 130 2.70 9.68 14.10
C SER A 130 4.15 9.24 14.31
N ALA A 131 4.53 8.05 13.87
CA ALA A 131 5.92 7.58 13.93
C ALA A 131 6.85 8.46 13.09
N LEU A 132 6.43 8.83 11.87
CA LEU A 132 7.21 9.74 11.02
C LEU A 132 7.22 11.18 11.58
N GLU A 133 6.08 11.69 12.06
CA GLU A 133 5.97 13.04 12.63
C GLU A 133 6.81 13.20 13.91
N ALA A 134 6.84 12.17 14.77
CA ALA A 134 7.59 12.20 16.03
C ALA A 134 9.12 12.12 15.85
N THR A 135 9.60 11.55 14.75
CA THR A 135 11.04 11.39 14.48
C THR A 135 11.62 12.47 13.59
N GLU A 136 10.79 13.11 12.76
CA GLU A 136 11.23 14.07 11.74
C GLU A 136 11.01 15.52 12.13
N ARG A 137 11.68 16.42 11.38
CA ARG A 137 11.16 17.79 11.25
C ARG A 137 10.00 17.74 10.27
N THR A 138 8.80 18.10 10.73
CA THR A 138 7.54 18.10 9.95
C THR A 138 7.57 18.97 8.68
N ALA A 139 8.64 19.74 8.44
CA ALA A 139 8.81 20.62 7.30
C ALA A 139 10.16 20.38 6.60
N GLY A 140 10.13 20.23 5.28
CA GLY A 140 11.30 20.05 4.42
C GLY A 140 11.10 18.97 3.37
N LEU A 141 11.96 19.01 2.33
CA LEU A 141 12.07 17.94 1.35
C LEU A 141 12.31 16.61 2.08
N SER A 142 11.52 15.59 1.76
CA SER A 142 11.75 14.26 2.35
C SER A 142 11.51 13.16 1.35
N THR A 143 12.41 12.18 1.38
CA THR A 143 12.25 10.89 0.71
C THR A 143 12.14 9.81 1.76
N VAL A 144 11.10 8.97 1.68
CA VAL A 144 10.89 7.83 2.55
C VAL A 144 10.96 6.55 1.74
N PHE A 145 11.91 5.69 2.08
CA PHE A 145 11.96 4.32 1.60
C PHE A 145 11.16 3.44 2.55
N LEU A 146 10.10 2.85 2.03
CA LEU A 146 9.25 1.89 2.73
C LEU A 146 9.74 0.48 2.39
N ARG A 147 10.03 -0.30 3.43
CA ARG A 147 10.15 -1.75 3.36
C ARG A 147 9.29 -2.35 4.46
N GLY A 148 8.61 -3.44 4.21
CA GLY A 148 7.76 -4.05 5.23
C GLY A 148 7.10 -5.31 4.73
N GLN A 149 6.27 -5.88 5.59
CA GLN A 149 5.51 -7.07 5.28
C GLN A 149 4.26 -7.18 6.14
N MET A 150 3.21 -7.72 5.54
CA MET A 150 2.07 -8.27 6.26
C MET A 150 2.34 -9.75 6.50
N ARG A 151 2.44 -10.16 7.77
CA ARG A 151 2.51 -11.58 8.11
C ARG A 151 1.10 -12.14 8.15
N LEU A 152 0.85 -13.16 7.34
CA LEU A 152 -0.44 -13.85 7.30
C LEU A 152 -0.45 -14.99 8.32
N ALA A 153 -1.63 -15.37 8.80
CA ALA A 153 -1.81 -16.51 9.70
C ALA A 153 -1.39 -17.85 9.06
N SER A 154 -1.39 -17.93 7.73
CA SER A 154 -0.84 -19.07 6.97
C SER A 154 0.68 -19.17 7.02
N GLY A 155 1.38 -18.12 7.46
CA GLY A 155 2.84 -18.05 7.56
C GLY A 155 3.51 -17.33 6.39
N ASP A 156 2.87 -17.25 5.23
CA ASP A 156 3.45 -16.57 4.07
C ASP A 156 3.45 -15.04 4.25
N PRO A 157 4.60 -14.36 4.13
CA PRO A 157 4.66 -12.91 4.18
C PRO A 157 4.18 -12.30 2.86
N LEU A 158 3.43 -11.20 2.94
CA LEU A 158 3.09 -10.37 1.81
C LEU A 158 3.93 -9.08 1.87
N PRO A 159 4.95 -8.93 0.99
CA PRO A 159 5.89 -7.81 1.07
C PRO A 159 5.24 -6.48 0.70
N LEU A 160 5.74 -5.42 1.33
CA LEU A 160 5.45 -4.02 1.05
C LEU A 160 6.78 -3.33 0.76
N SER A 161 6.92 -2.73 -0.42
CA SER A 161 8.15 -2.02 -0.77
C SER A 161 7.83 -0.90 -1.73
N ASN A 162 8.22 0.33 -1.37
CA ASN A 162 8.10 1.47 -2.26
C ASN A 162 9.00 2.63 -1.82
N VAL A 163 9.10 3.66 -2.65
CA VAL A 163 9.77 4.92 -2.33
C VAL A 163 8.81 6.07 -2.57
N TYR A 164 8.82 7.05 -1.68
CA TYR A 164 7.99 8.25 -1.76
C TYR A 164 8.88 9.46 -1.58
N ALA A 165 8.79 10.44 -2.47
CA ALA A 165 9.49 11.71 -2.35
C ALA A 165 8.52 12.84 -2.65
N ALA A 166 8.44 13.81 -1.75
CA ALA A 166 7.62 15.01 -1.94
C ALA A 166 8.22 16.18 -1.15
N GLU A 167 7.82 17.40 -1.52
CA GLU A 167 8.26 18.61 -0.82
C GLU A 167 7.47 18.84 0.47
N LEU A 168 6.20 18.43 0.48
CA LEU A 168 5.28 18.55 1.60
C LEU A 168 4.40 17.29 1.66
N GLY A 169 4.00 16.90 2.88
CA GLY A 169 3.00 15.85 3.09
C GLY A 169 3.49 14.41 2.86
N THR A 170 4.80 14.18 2.75
CA THR A 170 5.36 12.81 2.62
C THR A 170 4.88 11.87 3.73
N PRO A 171 4.81 12.25 5.03
CA PRO A 171 4.28 11.38 6.07
C PRO A 171 2.84 10.92 5.80
N THR A 172 1.97 11.83 5.38
CA THR A 172 0.57 11.53 5.04
C THR A 172 0.48 10.58 3.85
N LEU A 173 1.29 10.82 2.81
CA LEU A 173 1.34 9.99 1.61
C LEU A 173 1.79 8.56 1.93
N VAL A 174 2.88 8.40 2.69
CA VAL A 174 3.43 7.10 3.10
C VAL A 174 2.43 6.35 3.97
N ALA A 175 1.84 7.03 4.96
CA ALA A 175 0.85 6.44 5.85
C ALA A 175 -0.37 5.89 5.09
N ALA A 176 -0.91 6.66 4.14
CA ALA A 176 -2.02 6.21 3.31
C ALA A 176 -1.62 5.02 2.42
N ALA A 177 -0.42 5.05 1.84
CA ALA A 177 0.05 4.00 0.94
C ALA A 177 0.37 2.68 1.64
N VAL A 178 0.78 2.71 2.91
CA VAL A 178 0.93 1.51 3.76
C VAL A 178 -0.44 0.94 4.15
N ALA A 179 -1.42 1.80 4.44
CA ALA A 179 -2.76 1.36 4.85
C ALA A 179 -3.58 0.74 3.71
N ALA A 180 -3.43 1.22 2.47
CA ALA A 180 -4.19 0.74 1.32
C ALA A 180 -4.13 -0.78 1.06
N PRO A 181 -2.95 -1.44 1.01
CA PRO A 181 -2.89 -2.90 0.82
C PRO A 181 -3.43 -3.68 2.03
N VAL A 182 -3.27 -3.16 3.25
CA VAL A 182 -3.86 -3.74 4.46
C VAL A 182 -5.38 -3.68 4.41
N ALA A 183 -5.94 -2.55 3.97
CA ALA A 183 -7.37 -2.41 3.71
C ALA A 183 -7.86 -3.40 2.65
N ALA A 184 -7.13 -3.55 1.52
CA ALA A 184 -7.49 -4.51 0.48
C ALA A 184 -7.53 -5.96 1.00
N VAL A 185 -6.55 -6.36 1.82
CA VAL A 185 -6.50 -7.68 2.46
C VAL A 185 -7.69 -7.88 3.41
N LEU A 186 -7.91 -6.97 4.35
CA LEU A 186 -8.96 -7.11 5.35
C LEU A 186 -10.37 -7.01 4.76
N GLN A 187 -10.55 -6.20 3.72
CA GLN A 187 -11.85 -6.02 3.06
C GLN A 187 -12.18 -7.12 2.06
N SER A 188 -11.20 -7.93 1.67
CA SER A 188 -11.41 -9.05 0.73
C SER A 188 -12.34 -10.15 1.26
N GLY A 189 -12.39 -10.32 2.59
CA GLY A 189 -13.16 -11.40 3.22
C GLY A 189 -12.58 -12.80 3.02
N PHE A 190 -11.37 -12.95 2.44
CA PHE A 190 -10.76 -14.26 2.24
C PHE A 190 -10.15 -14.81 3.53
N ASP A 191 -10.62 -15.97 3.99
CA ASP A 191 -10.16 -16.60 5.23
C ASP A 191 -8.65 -16.91 5.28
N THR A 192 -8.04 -17.13 4.12
CA THR A 192 -6.61 -17.44 3.98
C THR A 192 -5.70 -16.21 4.05
N LEU A 193 -6.27 -15.00 4.05
CA LEU A 193 -5.54 -13.73 4.15
C LEU A 193 -5.72 -13.03 5.51
N LYS A 194 -5.95 -13.81 6.58
CA LYS A 194 -5.99 -13.28 7.95
C LYS A 194 -4.63 -12.75 8.35
N LEU A 195 -4.58 -11.50 8.79
CA LEU A 195 -3.36 -10.86 9.30
C LEU A 195 -3.00 -11.43 10.68
N ALA A 196 -1.72 -11.73 10.86
CA ALA A 196 -1.13 -12.17 12.12
C ALA A 196 -0.22 -11.10 12.73
N ALA A 197 0.44 -10.27 11.92
CA ALA A 197 1.21 -9.11 12.36
C ALA A 197 1.58 -8.19 11.19
N LEU A 198 2.05 -6.98 11.52
CA LEU A 198 2.58 -6.00 10.58
C LEU A 198 3.99 -5.56 11.01
N ASP A 199 4.93 -5.63 10.09
CA ASP A 199 6.30 -5.18 10.28
C ASP A 199 6.62 -4.11 9.22
N ILE A 200 6.86 -2.88 9.66
CA ILE A 200 7.11 -1.72 8.78
C ILE A 200 8.47 -1.11 9.13
N GLU A 201 9.27 -0.86 8.09
CA GLU A 201 10.55 -0.20 8.16
C GLU A 201 10.56 1.01 7.22
N LEU A 202 10.89 2.16 7.80
CA LEU A 202 10.90 3.46 7.14
C LEU A 202 12.30 4.03 7.26
N GLU A 203 12.93 4.27 6.11
CA GLU A 203 14.20 5.00 6.03
C GLU A 203 13.92 6.38 5.45
N VAL A 204 14.22 7.42 6.23
CA VAL A 204 13.90 8.81 5.88
C VAL A 204 15.17 9.57 5.51
N SER A 205 15.11 10.28 4.39
CA SER A 205 16.18 11.14 3.88
C SER A 205 15.65 12.56 3.73
N ASN A 206 16.41 13.55 4.20
CA ASN A 206 16.08 14.99 4.06
C ASN A 206 16.39 15.55 2.66
N ASP A 207 16.92 14.72 1.77
CA ASP A 207 17.08 15.06 0.35
C ASP A 207 15.85 14.61 -0.44
N LYS A 208 15.45 15.40 -1.45
CA LYS A 208 14.47 14.98 -2.45
C LYS A 208 15.15 14.07 -3.47
N ARG A 209 15.17 12.77 -3.19
CA ARG A 209 15.71 11.74 -4.08
C ARG A 209 14.67 11.35 -5.11
N GLN A 210 14.43 12.24 -6.06
CA GLN A 210 13.51 12.03 -7.18
C GLN A 210 14.25 12.24 -8.50
N LEU A 211 13.95 11.38 -9.48
CA LEU A 211 14.50 11.40 -10.83
C LEU A 211 13.35 11.42 -11.84
N GLN A 212 13.28 12.48 -12.63
CA GLN A 212 12.30 12.64 -13.69
C GLN A 212 12.85 12.15 -15.02
N LEU A 213 12.04 11.41 -15.77
CA LEU A 213 12.38 10.92 -17.10
C LEU A 213 12.51 12.09 -18.09
N ASP A 214 13.72 12.32 -18.57
CA ASP A 214 14.04 13.38 -19.52
C ASP A 214 14.11 12.86 -20.96
N GLY A 215 14.79 11.75 -21.20
CA GLY A 215 15.05 11.24 -22.54
C GLY A 215 14.93 9.73 -22.64
N VAL A 216 14.49 9.22 -23.79
CA VAL A 216 14.51 7.80 -24.12
C VAL A 216 14.99 7.64 -25.56
N TRP A 217 15.91 6.71 -25.79
CA TRP A 217 16.38 6.37 -27.13
C TRP A 217 16.66 4.87 -27.24
N SER A 218 16.64 4.37 -28.47
CA SER A 218 17.01 3.00 -28.80
C SER A 218 18.39 2.97 -29.44
N SER A 219 19.12 1.87 -29.23
CA SER A 219 20.41 1.65 -29.91
C SER A 219 20.29 1.58 -31.43
N ARG A 220 19.09 1.22 -31.94
CA ARG A 220 18.76 1.13 -33.36
C ARG A 220 17.34 1.64 -33.61
N ARG A 221 17.14 2.31 -34.75
CA ARG A 221 15.80 2.73 -35.23
C ARG A 221 15.06 1.62 -35.98
N THR A 222 15.79 0.65 -36.50
CA THR A 222 15.26 -0.48 -37.27
C THR A 222 15.90 -1.78 -36.80
N VAL A 223 15.13 -2.85 -36.68
CA VAL A 223 15.60 -4.17 -36.22
C VAL A 223 14.95 -5.29 -37.03
N ARG A 224 15.62 -6.45 -37.13
CA ARG A 224 15.02 -7.67 -37.69
C ARG A 224 14.51 -8.61 -36.58
N PRO A 225 13.56 -9.51 -36.87
CA PRO A 225 13.19 -10.59 -35.95
C PRO A 225 14.43 -11.37 -35.50
N GLY A 226 14.52 -11.65 -34.20
CA GLY A 226 15.69 -12.30 -33.61
C GLY A 226 16.86 -11.36 -33.28
N GLU A 227 16.83 -10.07 -33.65
CA GLU A 227 17.81 -9.09 -33.18
C GLU A 227 17.45 -8.51 -31.82
N ALA A 228 18.46 -7.96 -31.14
CA ALA A 228 18.28 -7.24 -29.90
C ALA A 228 18.22 -5.73 -30.14
N VAL A 229 17.37 -5.05 -29.38
CA VAL A 229 17.38 -3.60 -29.22
C VAL A 229 17.65 -3.25 -27.76
N GLU A 230 18.52 -2.28 -27.55
CA GLU A 230 18.77 -1.71 -26.23
C GLU A 230 17.98 -0.41 -26.12
N ILE A 231 17.22 -0.27 -25.04
CA ILE A 231 16.44 0.92 -24.73
C ILE A 231 17.13 1.61 -23.57
N THR A 232 17.57 2.84 -23.79
CA THR A 232 18.26 3.67 -22.79
C THR A 232 17.38 4.85 -22.41
N ALA A 233 17.30 5.12 -21.12
CA ALA A 233 16.56 6.23 -20.55
C ALA A 233 17.47 7.11 -19.69
N LEU A 234 17.40 8.41 -19.92
CA LEU A 234 18.04 9.45 -19.11
C LEU A 234 17.03 10.01 -18.13
N PHE A 235 17.43 10.03 -16.87
CA PHE A 235 16.66 10.64 -15.80
C PHE A 235 17.46 11.77 -15.16
N LEU A 236 16.78 12.89 -14.92
CA LEU A 236 17.34 14.09 -14.30
C LEU A 236 16.70 14.31 -12.93
N GLY A 237 17.52 14.59 -11.93
CA GLY A 237 17.10 14.97 -10.59
C GLY A 237 17.45 16.42 -10.28
N GLU A 238 17.14 16.83 -9.06
CA GLU A 238 17.61 18.10 -8.53
C GLU A 238 19.14 18.12 -8.37
N SER A 239 19.71 19.32 -8.24
CA SER A 239 21.15 19.51 -8.02
C SER A 239 22.07 18.89 -9.09
N GLY A 240 21.56 18.70 -10.32
CA GLY A 240 22.34 18.18 -11.44
C GLY A 240 22.61 16.68 -11.39
N VAL A 241 21.83 15.91 -10.59
CA VAL A 241 21.92 14.45 -10.61
C VAL A 241 21.41 13.93 -11.94
N GLU A 242 22.26 13.19 -12.66
CA GLU A 242 21.88 12.52 -13.90
C GLU A 242 22.08 11.01 -13.73
N LEU A 243 21.07 10.23 -14.14
CA LEU A 243 21.12 8.78 -14.08
C LEU A 243 20.65 8.19 -15.40
N THR A 244 21.50 7.34 -15.98
CA THR A 244 21.13 6.55 -17.16
C THR A 244 20.81 5.11 -16.76
N ARG A 245 19.74 4.55 -17.34
CA ARG A 245 19.38 3.15 -17.22
C ARG A 245 19.10 2.56 -18.59
N SER A 246 19.57 1.34 -18.82
CA SER A 246 19.32 0.62 -20.06
C SER A 246 18.65 -0.73 -19.77
N VAL A 247 17.87 -1.21 -20.74
CA VAL A 247 17.40 -2.58 -20.76
C VAL A 247 17.49 -3.13 -22.18
N ARG A 248 17.87 -4.40 -22.30
CA ARG A 248 17.93 -5.10 -23.58
C ARG A 248 16.64 -5.89 -23.80
N TYR A 249 16.04 -5.71 -24.97
CA TYR A 249 14.90 -6.49 -25.43
C TYR A 249 15.28 -7.30 -26.67
N GLN A 250 15.00 -8.61 -26.63
CA GLN A 250 15.18 -9.50 -27.76
C GLN A 250 13.88 -9.55 -28.57
N VAL A 251 13.91 -9.12 -29.83
CA VAL A 251 12.75 -9.24 -30.71
C VAL A 251 12.53 -10.73 -31.03
N PRO A 252 11.36 -11.32 -30.76
CA PRO A 252 11.12 -12.73 -31.03
C PRO A 252 11.36 -13.10 -32.50
N VAL A 253 11.90 -14.29 -32.73
CA VAL A 253 11.99 -14.88 -34.08
C VAL A 253 10.55 -15.10 -34.57
N GLY A 254 10.17 -14.45 -35.67
CA GLY A 254 8.79 -14.44 -36.18
C GLY A 254 7.94 -13.23 -35.76
N ALA A 255 8.51 -12.21 -35.11
CA ALA A 255 7.80 -10.95 -34.88
C ALA A 255 7.35 -10.32 -36.22
N PRO A 256 6.09 -9.84 -36.33
CA PRO A 256 5.60 -9.24 -37.59
C PRO A 256 6.36 -7.95 -37.93
N ALA A 257 6.45 -7.61 -39.22
CA ALA A 257 6.99 -6.33 -39.65
C ALA A 257 6.16 -5.14 -39.11
N GLY A 258 6.73 -3.95 -39.11
CA GLY A 258 6.06 -2.71 -38.72
C GLY A 258 6.48 -2.15 -37.35
N PRO A 259 5.74 -1.15 -36.84
CA PRO A 259 6.15 -0.38 -35.67
C PRO A 259 6.05 -1.20 -34.39
N LEU A 260 7.11 -1.14 -33.58
CA LEU A 260 7.17 -1.66 -32.21
C LEU A 260 7.39 -0.49 -31.26
N TYR A 261 6.48 -0.31 -30.30
CA TYR A 261 6.54 0.80 -29.35
C TYR A 261 7.16 0.36 -28.03
N PHE A 262 7.99 1.23 -27.47
CA PHE A 262 8.61 1.07 -26.16
C PHE A 262 8.22 2.27 -25.31
N THR A 263 7.41 2.03 -24.28
CA THR A 263 7.06 3.04 -23.28
C THR A 263 7.89 2.80 -22.04
N VAL A 264 8.81 3.72 -21.74
CA VAL A 264 9.51 3.79 -20.45
C VAL A 264 8.64 4.60 -19.50
N THR A 265 8.33 4.06 -18.33
CA THR A 265 7.39 4.69 -17.39
C THR A 265 7.75 4.39 -15.94
N ASP A 266 7.36 5.29 -15.04
CA ASP A 266 7.42 5.08 -13.59
C ASP A 266 6.46 4.00 -13.07
N GLY A 267 6.68 3.57 -11.83
CA GLY A 267 5.86 2.55 -11.15
C GLY A 267 4.42 2.97 -10.91
N ALA A 268 4.16 4.24 -10.57
CA ALA A 268 2.79 4.72 -10.31
C ALA A 268 1.91 4.65 -11.58
N THR A 269 2.46 5.08 -12.71
CA THR A 269 1.83 5.03 -14.03
C THR A 269 1.72 3.59 -14.53
N ALA A 270 2.73 2.75 -14.28
CA ALA A 270 2.66 1.31 -14.59
C ALA A 270 1.51 0.63 -13.84
N ASN A 271 1.36 0.90 -12.54
CA ASN A 271 0.30 0.33 -11.70
C ASN A 271 -1.10 0.86 -12.03
N LEU A 272 -1.23 2.00 -12.70
CA LEU A 272 -2.55 2.59 -12.99
C LEU A 272 -3.45 1.66 -13.80
N ALA A 273 -2.87 0.91 -14.75
CA ALA A 273 -3.60 -0.10 -15.52
C ALA A 273 -4.07 -1.25 -14.63
N ASP A 274 -3.18 -1.76 -13.77
CA ASP A 274 -3.47 -2.84 -12.83
C ASP A 274 -4.56 -2.43 -11.81
N PHE A 275 -4.51 -1.21 -11.29
CA PHE A 275 -5.53 -0.67 -10.38
C PHE A 275 -6.89 -0.49 -11.06
N ARG A 276 -6.93 0.04 -12.29
CA ARG A 276 -8.18 0.15 -13.05
C ARG A 276 -8.81 -1.22 -13.27
N GLN A 277 -7.99 -2.21 -13.61
CA GLN A 277 -8.44 -3.59 -13.76
C GLN A 277 -8.95 -4.17 -12.44
N PHE A 278 -8.26 -3.94 -11.33
CA PHE A 278 -8.71 -4.34 -10.00
C PHE A 278 -10.11 -3.78 -9.66
N LEU A 279 -10.38 -2.52 -10.02
CA LEU A 279 -11.69 -1.90 -9.78
C LEU A 279 -12.80 -2.47 -10.69
N LEU A 280 -12.49 -2.75 -11.95
CA LEU A 280 -13.45 -3.28 -12.92
C LEU A 280 -13.71 -4.78 -12.73
N THR A 281 -12.69 -5.53 -12.31
CA THR A 281 -12.75 -6.98 -12.07
C THR A 281 -12.03 -7.29 -10.77
N PRO A 282 -12.71 -7.12 -9.62
CA PRO A 282 -12.13 -7.41 -8.32
C PRO A 282 -11.64 -8.86 -8.22
N PRO A 283 -10.55 -9.13 -7.49
CA PRO A 283 -10.07 -10.49 -7.28
C PRO A 283 -11.16 -11.37 -6.69
N ARG A 284 -11.31 -12.57 -7.25
CA ARG A 284 -12.30 -13.57 -6.81
C ARG A 284 -11.70 -14.64 -5.90
N SER A 285 -10.37 -14.66 -5.76
CA SER A 285 -9.66 -15.57 -4.86
C SER A 285 -8.53 -14.85 -4.11
N ALA A 286 -8.13 -15.44 -2.99
CA ALA A 286 -6.99 -14.99 -2.20
C ALA A 286 -5.69 -14.96 -3.00
N GLU A 287 -5.49 -15.95 -3.88
CA GLU A 287 -4.31 -16.07 -4.74
C GLU A 287 -4.26 -14.94 -5.77
N GLN A 288 -5.41 -14.56 -6.36
CA GLN A 288 -5.50 -13.43 -7.28
C GLN A 288 -5.17 -12.12 -6.57
N LEU A 289 -5.71 -11.89 -5.36
CA LEU A 289 -5.41 -10.69 -4.58
C LEU A 289 -3.94 -10.64 -4.15
N ARG A 290 -3.40 -11.76 -3.65
CA ARG A 290 -1.97 -11.87 -3.32
C ARG A 290 -1.11 -11.58 -4.54
N GLY A 291 -1.39 -12.23 -5.66
CA GLY A 291 -0.68 -12.05 -6.92
C GLY A 291 -0.73 -10.61 -7.43
N PHE A 292 -1.86 -9.92 -7.25
CA PHE A 292 -1.99 -8.49 -7.53
C PHE A 292 -1.07 -7.65 -6.64
N LEU A 293 -1.15 -7.81 -5.31
CA LEU A 293 -0.36 -7.02 -4.36
C LEU A 293 1.15 -7.27 -4.50
N THR A 294 1.58 -8.49 -4.81
CA THR A 294 3.00 -8.82 -5.06
C THR A 294 3.55 -8.32 -6.40
N ARG A 295 2.66 -8.04 -7.38
CA ARG A 295 3.06 -7.58 -8.72
C ARG A 295 3.07 -6.07 -8.86
N LEU A 296 2.62 -5.33 -7.85
CA LEU A 296 2.71 -3.89 -7.82
C LEU A 296 4.16 -3.45 -8.07
N HIS A 297 4.31 -2.48 -8.96
CA HIS A 297 5.57 -1.93 -9.42
C HIS A 297 6.07 -0.87 -8.42
N PRO A 298 7.16 -1.11 -7.66
CA PRO A 298 7.73 -0.09 -6.79
C PRO A 298 8.29 1.08 -7.60
N GLY A 299 8.36 2.25 -6.98
CA GLY A 299 8.89 3.48 -7.58
C GLY A 299 10.41 3.60 -7.62
N ASP A 300 11.15 2.58 -7.14
CA ASP A 300 12.62 2.55 -7.05
C ASP A 300 13.31 2.24 -8.39
N ARG A 301 12.52 2.05 -9.46
CA ARG A 301 12.98 1.72 -10.81
C ARG A 301 11.96 2.15 -11.85
N ALA A 302 12.41 2.24 -13.10
CA ALA A 302 11.56 2.43 -14.26
C ALA A 302 11.21 1.08 -14.94
N TYR A 303 10.12 1.10 -15.69
CA TYR A 303 9.57 -0.06 -16.40
C TYR A 303 9.49 0.21 -17.88
N VAL A 304 9.75 -0.82 -18.68
CA VAL A 304 9.66 -0.74 -20.15
C VAL A 304 8.54 -1.64 -20.62
N ARG A 305 7.49 -1.02 -21.17
CA ARG A 305 6.37 -1.72 -21.80
C ARG A 305 6.63 -1.78 -23.29
N VAL A 306 6.69 -2.99 -23.84
CA VAL A 306 6.80 -3.24 -25.27
C VAL A 306 5.41 -3.57 -25.79
N TRP A 307 4.93 -2.83 -26.80
CA TRP A 307 3.57 -3.00 -27.30
C TRP A 307 3.44 -2.64 -28.78
N ARG A 308 2.31 -3.06 -29.38
CA ARG A 308 1.90 -2.69 -30.74
C ARG A 308 0.52 -2.08 -30.73
N ALA A 309 0.29 -1.15 -31.66
CA ALA A 309 -1.02 -0.54 -31.91
C ALA A 309 -1.94 -1.51 -32.69
N THR A 310 -2.13 -2.70 -32.15
CA THR A 310 -3.02 -3.74 -32.67
C THR A 310 -4.06 -4.06 -31.61
N PRO A 311 -5.36 -4.09 -31.96
CA PRO A 311 -6.42 -4.44 -31.02
C PRO A 311 -6.17 -5.81 -30.38
N THR A 312 -6.40 -5.90 -29.07
CA THR A 312 -6.30 -7.16 -28.32
C THR A 312 -7.52 -7.32 -27.42
N LEU A 313 -7.85 -8.58 -27.09
CA LEU A 313 -8.90 -8.90 -26.13
C LEU A 313 -8.25 -9.18 -24.77
N GLN A 314 -8.83 -8.61 -23.72
CA GLN A 314 -8.47 -8.91 -22.34
C GLN A 314 -9.61 -9.71 -21.70
N VAL A 315 -9.30 -10.90 -21.18
CA VAL A 315 -10.28 -11.81 -20.56
C VAL A 315 -9.84 -12.07 -19.12
N GLN A 316 -10.74 -11.83 -18.16
CA GLN A 316 -10.47 -11.99 -16.72
C GLN A 316 -9.18 -11.30 -16.22
N GLY A 317 -8.81 -10.20 -16.90
CA GLY A 317 -7.64 -9.42 -16.53
C GLY A 317 -6.31 -9.88 -17.14
N GLU A 318 -6.31 -10.94 -17.95
CA GLU A 318 -5.15 -11.33 -18.75
C GLU A 318 -5.32 -10.87 -20.20
N ASN A 319 -4.24 -10.31 -20.76
CA ASN A 319 -4.19 -9.97 -22.17
C ASN A 319 -4.01 -11.27 -22.96
N LEU A 320 -5.02 -11.65 -23.74
CA LEU A 320 -4.89 -12.79 -24.63
C LEU A 320 -4.19 -12.33 -25.91
N PRO A 321 -3.14 -13.05 -26.38
CA PRO A 321 -2.54 -12.78 -27.68
C PRO A 321 -3.59 -12.98 -28.79
N LEU A 322 -3.29 -12.46 -29.99
CA LEU A 322 -4.12 -12.55 -31.20
C LEU A 322 -4.83 -13.91 -31.32
N LEU A 323 -6.11 -13.96 -30.94
CA LEU A 323 -6.92 -15.16 -31.03
C LEU A 323 -7.39 -15.35 -32.48
N PRO A 324 -7.49 -16.60 -32.98
CA PRO A 324 -8.16 -16.86 -34.23
C PRO A 324 -9.58 -16.26 -34.24
N PRO A 325 -10.08 -15.74 -35.38
CA PRO A 325 -11.39 -15.08 -35.45
C PRO A 325 -12.56 -15.90 -34.88
N SER A 326 -12.49 -17.23 -35.03
CA SER A 326 -13.48 -18.17 -34.48
C SER A 326 -13.50 -18.25 -32.95
N MET A 327 -12.38 -18.01 -32.27
CA MET A 327 -12.29 -17.97 -30.80
C MET A 327 -12.58 -16.59 -30.23
N ALA A 328 -12.23 -15.53 -30.96
CA ALA A 328 -12.56 -14.15 -30.58
C ALA A 328 -14.08 -13.95 -30.45
N GLY A 329 -14.87 -14.53 -31.35
CA GLY A 329 -16.34 -14.45 -31.34
C GLY A 329 -16.99 -14.95 -30.05
N ALA A 330 -16.50 -16.04 -29.48
CA ALA A 330 -17.03 -16.62 -28.24
C ALA A 330 -16.63 -15.82 -26.98
N LEU A 331 -15.46 -15.18 -27.01
CA LEU A 331 -14.90 -14.45 -25.86
C LEU A 331 -15.35 -12.98 -25.78
N LEU A 332 -15.82 -12.38 -26.88
CA LEU A 332 -16.29 -10.99 -26.91
C LEU A 332 -17.40 -10.67 -25.90
N GLN A 333 -18.19 -11.66 -25.46
CA GLN A 333 -19.21 -11.45 -24.42
C GLN A 333 -18.64 -11.21 -23.01
N SER A 334 -17.38 -11.60 -22.77
CA SER A 334 -16.72 -11.50 -21.46
C SER A 334 -15.36 -10.80 -21.51
N ALA A 335 -14.93 -10.36 -22.70
CA ALA A 335 -13.65 -9.71 -22.94
C ALA A 335 -13.81 -8.19 -23.09
N SER A 336 -12.85 -7.42 -22.58
CA SER A 336 -12.71 -6.00 -22.92
C SER A 336 -11.71 -5.84 -24.07
N GLN A 337 -12.04 -4.99 -25.04
CA GLN A 337 -11.12 -4.63 -26.12
C GLN A 337 -10.12 -3.58 -25.63
N GLN A 338 -8.83 -3.83 -25.82
CA GLN A 338 -7.77 -2.85 -25.66
C GLN A 338 -7.21 -2.44 -27.02
N ALA A 339 -6.97 -1.14 -27.20
CA ALA A 339 -6.43 -0.60 -28.44
C ALA A 339 -4.97 -1.03 -28.71
N ASN A 340 -4.24 -1.38 -27.65
CA ASN A 340 -2.81 -1.68 -27.70
C ASN A 340 -2.54 -3.08 -27.13
N SER A 341 -1.80 -3.90 -27.88
CA SER A 341 -1.38 -5.22 -27.45
C SER A 341 -0.03 -5.14 -26.73
N LEU A 342 -0.02 -5.45 -25.43
CA LEU A 342 1.22 -5.59 -24.65
C LEU A 342 1.95 -6.88 -25.06
N ILE A 343 3.20 -6.75 -25.46
CA ILE A 343 4.07 -7.87 -25.87
C ILE A 343 4.97 -8.30 -24.71
N ALA A 344 5.57 -7.34 -24.02
CA ALA A 344 6.46 -7.61 -22.90
C ALA A 344 6.48 -6.46 -21.89
N SER A 345 6.84 -6.78 -20.66
CA SER A 345 7.14 -5.81 -19.60
C SER A 345 8.50 -6.13 -19.01
N LEU A 346 9.41 -5.16 -19.02
CA LEU A 346 10.76 -5.31 -18.48
C LEU A 346 10.98 -4.31 -17.33
N ARG A 347 11.89 -4.65 -16.43
CA ARG A 347 12.27 -3.82 -15.28
C ARG A 347 13.70 -3.33 -15.50
N MET A 348 13.93 -2.03 -15.34
CA MET A 348 15.28 -1.49 -15.27
C MET A 348 15.89 -1.71 -13.88
N ASP A 349 17.21 -1.56 -13.77
CA ASP A 349 17.90 -1.71 -12.49
C ASP A 349 17.47 -0.63 -11.48
N PRO A 350 17.21 -1.01 -10.22
CA PRO A 350 16.78 -0.06 -9.21
C PRO A 350 17.86 0.95 -8.85
N ALA A 351 17.43 2.04 -8.22
CA ALA A 351 18.30 3.05 -7.61
C ALA A 351 17.64 3.59 -6.33
N PRO A 352 18.39 4.20 -5.40
CA PRO A 352 17.82 4.81 -4.20
C PRO A 352 17.16 6.17 -4.52
N TYR A 353 16.27 6.19 -5.51
CA TYR A 353 15.52 7.36 -5.99
C TYR A 353 14.10 6.96 -6.38
N LEU A 354 13.15 7.87 -6.23
CA LEU A 354 11.83 7.77 -6.85
C LEU A 354 11.93 8.16 -8.33
N PHE A 355 11.60 7.22 -9.22
CA PHE A 355 11.50 7.50 -10.65
C PHE A 355 10.12 8.06 -11.01
N THR A 356 10.06 9.09 -11.85
CA THR A 356 8.80 9.69 -12.34
C THR A 356 8.84 9.95 -13.85
N GLY A 357 7.68 9.95 -14.49
CA GLY A 357 7.50 10.28 -15.89
C GLY A 357 7.24 9.08 -16.80
N SER A 358 6.85 9.38 -18.03
CA SER A 358 6.54 8.39 -19.06
C SER A 358 6.87 8.94 -20.44
N LYS A 359 7.59 8.17 -21.26
CA LYS A 359 7.90 8.51 -22.65
C LYS A 359 7.84 7.27 -23.52
N THR A 360 7.38 7.44 -24.76
CA THR A 360 7.27 6.37 -25.74
C THR A 360 8.17 6.67 -26.94
N ILE A 361 8.91 5.66 -27.38
CA ILE A 361 9.65 5.66 -28.64
C ILE A 361 9.19 4.53 -29.55
N GLN A 362 9.48 4.65 -30.84
CA GLN A 362 9.17 3.65 -31.85
C GLN A 362 10.46 3.08 -32.44
N VAL A 363 10.47 1.76 -32.66
CA VAL A 363 11.47 1.04 -33.44
C VAL A 363 10.76 0.26 -34.54
N GLU A 364 11.27 0.34 -35.77
CA GLU A 364 10.67 -0.33 -36.91
C GLU A 364 11.20 -1.77 -37.03
N VAL A 365 10.31 -2.76 -37.06
CA VAL A 365 10.69 -4.15 -37.37
C VAL A 365 10.65 -4.35 -38.88
N LYS A 366 11.80 -4.67 -39.48
CA LYS A 366 11.95 -4.98 -40.91
C LYS A 366 12.19 -6.48 -41.09
N GLU A 367 11.84 -6.99 -42.27
CA GLU A 367 12.10 -8.38 -42.66
C GLU A 367 13.58 -8.75 -42.68
#